data_AF-A0A834GVA2-F1
#
_entry.id   AF-A0A834GVA2-F1
#
_cell.length_a   1.000
_cell.length_b   1.000
_cell.length_c   1.000
_cell.angle_alpha   90.00
_cell.angle_beta   90.00
_cell.angle_gamma   90.00
#
_symmetry.space_group_name_H-M   'P 1'
#
loop_
_entity.id
_entity.type
_entity.pdbx_description
1 polymer ?
#
loop_
_entity_poly.entity_id
_entity_poly.type
_entity_poly.pdbx_seq_one_letter_code
_entity_poly.pdbx_strand_id
1 'polypeptide(L)'
;MPSMETEKSNISQAEEIKFLANEAFKAHKFSQAIALYSQAIELNSQSAVYWANRAFAHTKLEEYGSALLDASEAIKIDPKYSKACFAISEGYYRRGAAYLAMGKFKEALKDFQQVEVAVEIDYEGQLYLEKIVVRKMDEFAIVINKGVDITPKVKKICPNDPDAAKKLRECEKAVLKLKFEEAISVPESERRSVADFIDYQSIGTAPDSSYFSTRVAAVAAAIVVVAVMLVMVGPKAAAGAAAGVATVLVTGTWFAGGSGGVLSKTRTLDLEVEPQYSGARIEGDVVTIDFVKKMMDDFKNQKSLHRRYACQIVLQMRDMLRALPSLVDINIPNGKHFTVCGDVHGQFYDLLNIFELNGLPSEDNPYLFNGDFVDRGSFSLEVILTLFAFKCMSPSAIYLSRGNHESKSMNKIYGFEGEVKSKLSEIFVELFAEVFCCLPLAHVLNEKVFVVHGGLFSVDGVKLSNIRAIDRFCEPPEEGLMCELLWSDPQPQPGRGPSKRGVGLSFGADVTKRFLQENNLDLVVRSHEVKDEGYEIEHDGKLITVFSAPNYCDQMGNKGAFIRFEAPDLKPNIVTFSSVPHPDVKPMAYANNFLRMFS
;
A
#
# COMPACT_ATOMS: atom_id res chain seq x y z
N MET A 1 30.32 -35.34 19.11
CA MET A 1 30.14 -35.02 17.69
C MET A 1 29.07 -35.97 17.14
N PRO A 2 28.06 -35.49 16.41
CA PRO A 2 27.14 -36.39 15.71
C PRO A 2 27.95 -37.32 14.79
N SER A 3 27.51 -38.55 14.58
CA SER A 3 28.18 -39.41 13.60
C SER A 3 27.93 -38.84 12.20
N MET A 4 28.88 -39.00 11.26
CA MET A 4 28.69 -38.58 9.86
C MET A 4 27.41 -39.16 9.21
N GLU A 5 26.92 -40.29 9.72
CA GLU A 5 25.65 -40.88 9.30
C GLU A 5 24.44 -40.09 9.81
N THR A 6 24.48 -39.59 11.05
CA THR A 6 23.40 -38.74 11.61
C THR A 6 23.31 -37.42 10.84
N GLU A 7 24.45 -36.82 10.49
CA GLU A 7 24.49 -35.56 9.74
C GLU A 7 23.95 -35.73 8.30
N LYS A 8 24.32 -36.82 7.62
CA LYS A 8 23.76 -37.16 6.29
C LYS A 8 22.26 -37.45 6.35
N SER A 9 21.79 -38.14 7.39
CA SER A 9 20.37 -38.43 7.60
C SER A 9 19.57 -37.14 7.80
N ASN A 10 20.07 -36.21 8.63
CA ASN A 10 19.41 -34.92 8.88
C ASN A 10 19.34 -34.05 7.61
N ILE A 11 20.39 -34.06 6.79
CA ILE A 11 20.39 -33.34 5.50
C ILE A 11 19.33 -33.91 4.55
N SER A 12 19.21 -35.24 4.44
CA SER A 12 18.20 -35.88 3.60
C SER A 12 16.77 -35.53 4.06
N GLN A 13 16.53 -35.59 5.37
CA GLN A 13 15.24 -35.24 5.95
C GLN A 13 14.89 -33.77 5.76
N ALA A 14 15.88 -32.86 5.89
CA ALA A 14 15.67 -31.43 5.64
C ALA A 14 15.28 -31.16 4.18
N GLU A 15 15.87 -31.90 3.22
CA GLU A 15 15.53 -31.77 1.80
C GLU A 15 14.11 -32.26 1.47
N GLU A 16 13.64 -33.33 2.13
CA GLU A 16 12.24 -33.80 2.03
C GLU A 16 11.24 -32.77 2.58
N ILE A 17 11.53 -32.21 3.76
CA ILE A 17 10.69 -31.17 4.37
C ILE A 17 10.64 -29.91 3.50
N LYS A 18 11.79 -29.51 2.91
CA LYS A 18 11.84 -28.41 1.94
C LYS A 18 10.95 -28.69 0.72
N PHE A 19 10.90 -29.93 0.22
CA PHE A 19 9.99 -30.28 -0.87
C PHE A 19 8.52 -30.06 -0.46
N LEU A 20 8.12 -30.52 0.73
CA LEU A 20 6.77 -30.27 1.27
C LEU A 20 6.48 -28.78 1.43
N ALA A 21 7.46 -28.00 1.91
CA ALA A 21 7.34 -26.56 2.04
C ALA A 21 7.11 -25.87 0.68
N ASN A 22 7.82 -26.31 -0.36
CA ASN A 22 7.64 -25.81 -1.73
C ASN A 22 6.23 -26.15 -2.27
N GLU A 23 5.69 -27.33 -1.98
CA GLU A 23 4.33 -27.71 -2.39
C GLU A 23 3.27 -26.88 -1.64
N ALA A 24 3.46 -26.64 -0.34
CA ALA A 24 2.60 -25.73 0.43
C ALA A 24 2.65 -24.30 -0.13
N PHE A 25 3.84 -23.82 -0.50
CA PHE A 25 4.02 -22.50 -1.12
C PHE A 25 3.28 -22.39 -2.46
N LYS A 26 3.41 -23.39 -3.35
CA LYS A 26 2.69 -23.43 -4.64
C LYS A 26 1.17 -23.49 -4.46
N ALA A 27 0.71 -24.10 -3.37
CA ALA A 27 -0.69 -24.14 -2.99
C ALA A 27 -1.16 -22.87 -2.26
N HIS A 28 -0.36 -21.80 -2.25
CA HIS A 28 -0.63 -20.53 -1.56
C HIS A 28 -0.83 -20.65 -0.04
N LYS A 29 -0.38 -21.76 0.57
CA LYS A 29 -0.40 -21.98 2.02
C LYS A 29 0.88 -21.46 2.66
N PHE A 30 1.08 -20.15 2.61
CA PHE A 30 2.35 -19.53 2.99
C PHE A 30 2.71 -19.73 4.47
N SER A 31 1.75 -19.65 5.40
CA SER A 31 1.98 -19.93 6.83
C SER A 31 2.47 -21.35 7.08
N GLN A 32 1.88 -22.33 6.37
CA GLN A 32 2.32 -23.72 6.41
C GLN A 32 3.72 -23.87 5.80
N ALA A 33 4.00 -23.21 4.67
CA ALA A 33 5.32 -23.22 4.05
C ALA A 33 6.40 -22.66 5.01
N ILE A 34 6.13 -21.56 5.72
CA ILE A 34 7.04 -20.98 6.72
C ILE A 34 7.35 -21.99 7.84
N ALA A 35 6.32 -22.65 8.38
CA ALA A 35 6.50 -23.65 9.43
C ALA A 35 7.38 -24.82 8.95
N LEU A 36 7.15 -25.31 7.73
CA LEU A 36 7.94 -26.40 7.14
C LEU A 36 9.38 -25.96 6.84
N TYR A 37 9.61 -24.77 6.26
CA TYR A 37 10.97 -24.27 6.07
C TYR A 37 11.71 -24.09 7.41
N SER A 38 11.00 -23.70 8.46
CA SER A 38 11.58 -23.59 9.81
C SER A 38 12.07 -24.94 10.33
N GLN A 39 11.28 -26.00 10.15
CA GLN A 39 11.71 -27.37 10.48
C GLN A 39 12.93 -27.82 9.64
N ALA A 40 12.96 -27.47 8.35
CA ALA A 40 14.12 -27.78 7.51
C ALA A 40 15.40 -27.03 7.98
N ILE A 41 15.27 -25.77 8.42
CA ILE A 41 16.35 -24.96 8.97
C ILE A 41 16.85 -25.51 10.31
N GLU A 42 15.95 -26.00 11.17
CA GLU A 42 16.32 -26.65 12.44
C GLU A 42 17.19 -27.89 12.22
N LEU A 43 16.91 -28.66 11.16
CA LEU A 43 17.69 -29.85 10.79
C LEU A 43 19.00 -29.51 10.07
N ASN A 44 19.01 -28.47 9.24
CA ASN A 44 20.20 -28.00 8.53
C ASN A 44 20.14 -26.49 8.27
N SER A 45 20.75 -25.70 9.17
CA SER A 45 20.78 -24.25 9.08
C SER A 45 21.80 -23.69 8.09
N GLN A 46 22.68 -24.54 7.54
CA GLN A 46 23.77 -24.14 6.64
C GLN A 46 23.33 -24.08 5.16
N SER A 47 22.03 -24.22 4.88
CA SER A 47 21.49 -24.13 3.53
C SER A 47 20.88 -22.75 3.27
N ALA A 48 21.56 -21.92 2.48
CA ALA A 48 21.07 -20.59 2.08
C ALA A 48 19.71 -20.64 1.36
N VAL A 49 19.41 -21.74 0.66
CA VAL A 49 18.13 -21.92 -0.08
C VAL A 49 16.94 -21.94 0.87
N TYR A 50 17.08 -22.52 2.06
CA TYR A 50 15.95 -22.64 3.00
C TYR A 50 15.55 -21.27 3.53
N TRP A 51 16.55 -20.48 3.92
CA TRP A 51 16.37 -19.09 4.36
C TRP A 51 15.79 -18.21 3.25
N ALA A 52 16.32 -18.28 2.03
CA ALA A 52 15.81 -17.51 0.89
C ALA A 52 14.35 -17.84 0.55
N ASN A 53 13.98 -19.13 0.57
CA ASN A 53 12.60 -19.55 0.30
C ASN A 53 11.64 -19.16 1.42
N ARG A 54 12.08 -19.26 2.69
CA ARG A 54 11.26 -18.80 3.83
C ARG A 54 11.09 -17.29 3.82
N ALA A 55 12.12 -16.53 3.45
CA ALA A 55 12.03 -15.08 3.21
C ALA A 55 10.98 -14.76 2.14
N PHE A 56 10.90 -15.56 1.07
CA PHE A 56 9.88 -15.35 0.04
C PHE A 56 8.46 -15.61 0.57
N ALA A 57 8.27 -16.65 1.39
CA ALA A 57 6.99 -16.93 2.04
C ALA A 57 6.59 -15.80 3.01
N HIS A 58 7.53 -15.27 3.79
CA HIS A 58 7.32 -14.08 4.64
C HIS A 58 6.88 -12.87 3.82
N THR A 59 7.53 -12.58 2.69
CA THR A 59 7.14 -11.48 1.79
C THR A 59 5.72 -11.63 1.26
N LYS A 60 5.25 -12.85 0.98
CA LYS A 60 3.87 -13.12 0.53
C LYS A 60 2.82 -12.89 1.63
N LEU A 61 3.20 -13.00 2.90
CA LEU A 61 2.37 -12.64 4.07
C LEU A 61 2.63 -11.22 4.58
N GLU A 62 3.42 -10.41 3.85
CA GLU A 62 3.73 -9.03 4.24
C GLU A 62 4.55 -8.92 5.54
N GLU A 63 5.19 -10.01 5.95
CA GLU A 63 6.11 -10.11 7.08
C GLU A 63 7.52 -9.66 6.64
N TYR A 64 7.63 -8.42 6.14
CA TYR A 64 8.85 -7.90 5.49
C TYR A 64 10.08 -7.85 6.41
N GLY A 65 9.91 -7.58 7.69
CA GLY A 65 10.99 -7.62 8.68
C GLY A 65 11.57 -9.02 8.83
N SER A 66 10.72 -10.05 8.94
CA SER A 66 11.15 -11.45 8.94
C SER A 66 11.83 -11.84 7.63
N ALA A 67 11.28 -11.40 6.49
CA ALA A 67 11.90 -11.62 5.18
C ALA A 67 13.31 -11.01 5.08
N LEU A 68 13.52 -9.80 5.62
CA LEU A 68 14.84 -9.16 5.65
C LEU A 68 15.85 -9.92 6.51
N LEU A 69 15.41 -10.43 7.66
CA LEU A 69 16.25 -11.24 8.56
C LEU A 69 16.69 -12.54 7.87
N ASP A 70 15.73 -13.29 7.34
CA ASP A 70 16.00 -14.55 6.65
C ASP A 70 16.87 -14.35 5.40
N ALA A 71 16.58 -13.34 4.59
CA ALA A 71 17.38 -13.03 3.42
C ALA A 71 18.82 -12.63 3.79
N SER A 72 19.00 -11.94 4.93
CA SER A 72 20.32 -11.61 5.45
C SER A 72 21.09 -12.83 5.95
N GLU A 73 20.41 -13.80 6.58
CA GLU A 73 21.03 -15.08 6.94
C GLU A 73 21.42 -15.89 5.70
N ALA A 74 20.58 -15.92 4.67
CA ALA A 74 20.91 -16.56 3.39
C ALA A 74 22.21 -16.01 2.77
N ILE A 75 22.43 -14.70 2.85
CA ILE A 75 23.62 -14.02 2.32
C ILE A 75 24.88 -14.32 3.15
N LYS A 76 24.75 -14.57 4.46
CA LYS A 76 25.90 -14.83 5.36
C LYS A 76 26.50 -16.23 5.18
N ILE A 77 25.73 -17.18 4.65
CA ILE A 77 26.15 -18.58 4.54
C ILE A 77 27.24 -18.71 3.46
N ASP A 78 28.42 -19.21 3.86
CA ASP A 78 29.65 -19.30 3.05
C ASP A 78 29.47 -20.22 1.81
N PRO A 79 29.76 -19.74 0.59
CA PRO A 79 29.60 -20.51 -0.64
C PRO A 79 30.69 -21.57 -0.81
N LYS A 80 30.56 -22.69 -0.09
CA LYS A 80 31.39 -23.88 -0.35
C LYS A 80 30.95 -24.67 -1.60
N TYR A 81 29.85 -24.28 -2.25
CA TYR A 81 29.20 -25.01 -3.34
C TYR A 81 28.71 -24.05 -4.44
N SER A 82 28.74 -24.45 -5.72
CA SER A 82 28.27 -23.61 -6.84
C SER A 82 26.80 -23.17 -6.72
N LYS A 83 25.93 -24.04 -6.18
CA LYS A 83 24.52 -23.69 -5.87
C LYS A 83 24.38 -22.58 -4.80
N ALA A 84 25.42 -22.32 -4.01
CA ALA A 84 25.40 -21.27 -3.00
C ALA A 84 25.52 -19.87 -3.62
N CYS A 85 26.21 -19.70 -4.76
CA CYS A 85 26.28 -18.42 -5.46
C CYS A 85 24.89 -17.96 -5.94
N PHE A 86 24.10 -18.88 -6.52
CA PHE A 86 22.71 -18.62 -6.88
C PHE A 86 21.84 -18.28 -5.66
N ALA A 87 21.97 -19.03 -4.56
CA ALA A 87 21.20 -18.78 -3.35
C ALA A 87 21.55 -17.44 -2.65
N ILE A 88 22.80 -16.99 -2.73
CA ILE A 88 23.22 -15.67 -2.25
C ILE A 88 22.63 -14.56 -3.12
N SER A 89 22.65 -14.72 -4.45
CA SER A 89 21.99 -13.80 -5.38
C SER A 89 20.49 -13.71 -5.10
N GLU A 90 19.83 -14.86 -4.90
CA GLU A 90 18.45 -14.93 -4.44
C GLU A 90 18.27 -14.24 -3.09
N GLY A 91 19.18 -14.41 -2.13
CA GLY A 91 19.17 -13.69 -0.86
C GLY A 91 19.16 -12.17 -1.03
N TYR A 92 20.08 -11.61 -1.83
CA TYR A 92 20.07 -10.19 -2.17
C TYR A 92 18.78 -9.77 -2.85
N TYR A 93 18.28 -10.58 -3.79
CA TYR A 93 17.03 -10.33 -4.48
C TYR A 93 15.82 -10.28 -3.54
N ARG A 94 15.68 -11.25 -2.62
CA ARG A 94 14.60 -11.30 -1.63
C ARG A 94 14.70 -10.13 -0.64
N ARG A 95 15.91 -9.77 -0.21
CA ARG A 95 16.13 -8.63 0.68
C ARG A 95 15.80 -7.30 0.00
N GLY A 96 16.24 -7.12 -1.24
CA GLY A 96 15.90 -5.95 -2.07
C GLY A 96 14.39 -5.84 -2.33
N ALA A 97 13.70 -6.95 -2.58
CA ALA A 97 12.25 -6.99 -2.73
C ALA A 97 11.51 -6.61 -1.42
N ALA A 98 11.98 -7.10 -0.27
CA ALA A 98 11.40 -6.72 1.03
C ALA A 98 11.64 -5.23 1.34
N TYR A 99 12.84 -4.70 1.10
CA TYR A 99 13.08 -3.26 1.22
C TYR A 99 12.19 -2.43 0.29
N LEU A 100 11.97 -2.88 -0.95
CA LEU A 100 11.08 -2.22 -1.89
C LEU A 100 9.64 -2.16 -1.37
N ALA A 101 9.13 -3.26 -0.84
CA ALA A 101 7.78 -3.33 -0.25
C ALA A 101 7.64 -2.39 0.96
N MET A 102 8.73 -2.16 1.71
CA MET A 102 8.77 -1.19 2.80
C MET A 102 9.01 0.26 2.33
N GLY A 103 9.13 0.53 1.02
CA GLY A 103 9.46 1.86 0.48
C GLY A 103 10.92 2.29 0.71
N LYS A 104 11.78 1.39 1.16
CA LYS A 104 13.22 1.62 1.41
C LYS A 104 14.02 1.49 0.11
N PHE A 105 13.76 2.38 -0.84
CA PHE A 105 14.32 2.32 -2.20
C PHE A 105 15.85 2.42 -2.24
N LYS A 106 16.47 3.16 -1.31
CA LYS A 106 17.93 3.36 -1.26
C LYS A 106 18.64 2.05 -0.85
N GLU A 107 18.06 1.32 0.08
CA GLU A 107 18.51 0.01 0.56
C GLU A 107 18.27 -1.06 -0.49
N ALA A 108 17.07 -1.07 -1.09
CA ALA A 108 16.73 -1.99 -2.19
C ALA A 108 17.70 -1.86 -3.37
N LEU A 109 18.08 -0.62 -3.73
CA LEU A 109 19.03 -0.37 -4.82
C LEU A 109 20.40 -1.02 -4.56
N LYS A 110 20.91 -0.93 -3.32
CA LYS A 110 22.19 -1.56 -2.96
C LYS A 110 22.13 -3.08 -3.15
N ASP A 111 21.01 -3.70 -2.78
CA ASP A 111 20.84 -5.15 -2.93
C ASP A 111 20.69 -5.56 -4.40
N PHE A 112 19.91 -4.82 -5.21
CA PHE A 112 19.80 -5.13 -6.64
C PHE A 112 21.11 -4.95 -7.41
N GLN A 113 21.99 -4.04 -6.99
CA GLN A 113 23.35 -3.93 -7.53
C GLN A 113 24.18 -5.18 -7.24
N GLN A 114 24.01 -5.79 -6.04
CA GLN A 114 24.72 -7.02 -5.69
C GLN A 114 24.20 -8.24 -6.45
N VAL A 115 22.91 -8.28 -6.80
CA VAL A 115 22.33 -9.35 -7.65
C VAL A 115 23.03 -9.39 -9.01
N GLU A 116 23.24 -8.24 -9.65
CA GLU A 116 23.92 -8.17 -10.96
C GLU A 116 25.36 -8.69 -10.87
N VAL A 117 26.11 -8.25 -9.85
CA VAL A 117 27.48 -8.71 -9.62
C VAL A 117 27.53 -10.21 -9.32
N ALA A 118 26.61 -10.74 -8.52
CA ALA A 118 26.57 -12.16 -8.18
C ALA A 118 26.23 -13.05 -9.39
N VAL A 119 25.35 -12.58 -10.28
CA VAL A 119 25.00 -13.27 -11.54
C VAL A 119 26.21 -13.35 -12.48
N GLU A 120 27.00 -12.28 -12.58
CA GLU A 120 28.24 -12.29 -13.37
C GLU A 120 29.24 -13.34 -12.86
N ILE A 121 29.41 -13.45 -11.54
CA ILE A 121 30.33 -14.40 -10.90
C ILE A 121 29.86 -15.86 -11.10
N ASP A 122 28.56 -16.16 -10.92
CA ASP A 122 28.04 -17.52 -11.12
C ASP A 122 28.27 -18.01 -12.55
N TYR A 123 28.09 -17.14 -13.54
CA TYR A 123 28.33 -17.47 -14.94
C TYR A 123 29.79 -17.76 -15.25
N GLU A 124 30.74 -16.96 -14.73
CA GLU A 124 32.16 -17.26 -14.88
C GLU A 124 32.52 -18.61 -14.24
N GLY A 125 31.92 -18.92 -13.08
CA GLY A 125 32.04 -20.20 -12.40
C GLY A 125 31.47 -21.37 -13.22
N GLN A 126 30.28 -21.22 -13.81
CA GLN A 126 29.67 -22.22 -14.69
C GLN A 126 30.52 -22.47 -15.94
N LEU A 127 30.98 -21.41 -16.62
CA LEU A 127 31.90 -21.50 -17.74
C LEU A 127 33.22 -22.20 -17.36
N TYR A 128 33.74 -21.93 -16.17
CA TYR A 128 34.94 -22.56 -15.66
C TYR A 128 34.73 -24.06 -15.39
N LEU A 129 33.60 -24.42 -14.79
CA LEU A 129 33.21 -25.82 -14.57
C LEU A 129 32.96 -26.56 -15.89
N GLU A 130 32.27 -25.95 -16.86
CA GLU A 130 32.10 -26.50 -18.21
C GLU A 130 33.46 -26.73 -18.87
N LYS A 131 34.40 -25.78 -18.76
CA LYS A 131 35.78 -25.95 -19.26
C LYS A 131 36.53 -27.09 -18.57
N ILE A 132 36.32 -27.29 -17.27
CA ILE A 132 36.91 -28.42 -16.53
C ILE A 132 36.28 -29.74 -16.96
N VAL A 133 34.96 -29.79 -17.13
CA VAL A 133 34.23 -30.99 -17.60
C VAL A 133 34.70 -31.35 -19.00
N VAL A 134 34.81 -30.38 -19.90
CA VAL A 134 35.37 -30.57 -21.25
C VAL A 134 36.81 -31.07 -21.17
N ARG A 135 37.69 -30.46 -20.37
CA ARG A 135 39.07 -30.94 -20.17
C ARG A 135 39.15 -32.37 -19.63
N LYS A 136 38.29 -32.73 -18.67
CA LYS A 136 38.21 -34.09 -18.13
C LYS A 136 37.62 -35.10 -19.12
N MET A 137 36.73 -34.65 -20.01
CA MET A 137 36.22 -35.46 -21.12
C MET A 137 37.28 -35.65 -22.21
N ASP A 138 38.12 -34.65 -22.48
CA ASP A 138 39.27 -34.76 -23.40
C ASP A 138 40.34 -35.73 -22.85
N GLU A 139 40.62 -35.70 -21.54
CA GLU A 139 41.50 -36.69 -20.88
C GLU A 139 40.94 -38.13 -20.97
N PHE A 140 39.61 -38.29 -20.97
CA PHE A 140 38.95 -39.60 -21.19
C PHE A 140 38.92 -40.02 -22.67
N ALA A 141 38.86 -39.07 -23.61
CA ALA A 141 38.86 -39.33 -25.05
C ALA A 141 40.20 -39.87 -25.58
N ILE A 142 41.32 -39.62 -24.88
CA ILE A 142 42.64 -40.18 -25.21
C ILE A 142 42.67 -41.73 -25.05
N VAL A 143 41.71 -42.34 -24.35
CA VAL A 143 41.62 -43.81 -24.17
C VAL A 143 40.80 -44.50 -25.28
N ILE A 144 40.04 -43.76 -26.10
CA ILE A 144 39.17 -44.34 -27.14
C ILE A 144 39.53 -43.77 -28.51
N ASN A 145 40.35 -44.53 -29.23
CA ASN A 145 40.86 -44.21 -30.55
C ASN A 145 39.74 -44.23 -31.63
N LYS A 146 38.89 -43.20 -31.69
CA LYS A 146 38.05 -42.87 -32.85
C LYS A 146 37.91 -41.35 -32.96
N GLY A 147 38.50 -40.80 -34.01
CA GLY A 147 38.39 -39.38 -34.36
C GLY A 147 36.93 -38.96 -34.54
N VAL A 148 36.46 -38.12 -33.63
CA VAL A 148 35.30 -37.26 -33.82
C VAL A 148 35.79 -35.85 -33.51
N ASP A 149 35.77 -34.97 -34.52
CA ASP A 149 36.01 -33.56 -34.33
C ASP A 149 34.79 -32.97 -33.60
N ILE A 150 34.91 -32.85 -32.28
CA ILE A 150 33.97 -32.15 -31.41
C ILE A 150 34.63 -30.86 -30.96
N THR A 151 34.82 -29.93 -31.89
CA THR A 151 35.11 -28.53 -31.57
C THR A 151 33.83 -27.86 -31.09
N PRO A 152 33.66 -27.54 -29.79
CA PRO A 152 32.49 -26.80 -29.33
C PRO A 152 32.66 -25.34 -29.76
N LYS A 153 31.73 -24.85 -30.60
CA LYS A 153 31.62 -23.41 -30.85
C LYS A 153 31.12 -22.72 -29.57
N VAL A 154 32.04 -22.33 -28.70
CA VAL A 154 31.72 -21.48 -27.54
C VAL A 154 31.42 -20.07 -28.07
N LYS A 155 30.13 -19.79 -28.28
CA LYS A 155 29.64 -18.43 -28.49
C LYS A 155 29.63 -17.75 -27.12
N LYS A 156 30.43 -16.70 -26.95
CA LYS A 156 30.42 -15.85 -25.75
C LYS A 156 29.02 -15.21 -25.64
N ILE A 157 28.17 -15.73 -24.76
CA ILE A 157 26.87 -15.13 -24.44
C ILE A 157 26.99 -14.63 -23.02
N CYS A 158 27.23 -13.33 -22.84
CA CYS A 158 27.16 -12.71 -21.50
C CYS A 158 25.79 -13.00 -20.86
N PRO A 159 25.68 -13.21 -19.54
CA PRO A 159 24.39 -13.25 -18.88
C PRO A 159 23.84 -11.83 -18.85
N ASN A 160 22.99 -11.51 -19.81
CA ASN A 160 21.94 -10.55 -19.56
C ASN A 160 20.85 -11.33 -18.84
N ASP A 161 20.74 -11.27 -17.52
CA ASP A 161 19.43 -11.46 -16.91
C ASP A 161 18.64 -10.18 -17.19
N PRO A 162 17.77 -10.17 -18.22
CA PRO A 162 17.06 -8.95 -18.60
C PRO A 162 16.11 -8.49 -17.49
N ASP A 163 15.68 -9.40 -16.61
CA ASP A 163 14.77 -9.09 -15.51
C ASP A 163 15.51 -8.40 -14.36
N ALA A 164 16.66 -8.93 -13.94
CA ALA A 164 17.51 -8.28 -12.93
C ALA A 164 17.94 -6.86 -13.37
N ALA A 165 18.44 -6.71 -14.60
CA ALA A 165 18.83 -5.41 -15.14
C ALA A 165 17.65 -4.44 -15.29
N LYS A 166 16.45 -4.95 -15.62
CA LYS A 166 15.23 -4.13 -15.65
C LYS A 166 14.84 -3.67 -14.25
N LYS A 167 14.87 -4.55 -13.25
CA LYS A 167 14.55 -4.24 -11.85
C LYS A 167 15.53 -3.22 -11.27
N LEU A 168 16.82 -3.36 -11.54
CA LEU A 168 17.83 -2.39 -11.13
C LEU A 168 17.52 -0.99 -11.68
N ARG A 169 17.28 -0.87 -12.99
CA ARG A 169 16.94 0.42 -13.63
C ARG A 169 15.65 1.03 -13.08
N GLU A 170 14.63 0.23 -12.80
CA GLU A 170 13.40 0.73 -12.17
C GLU A 170 13.64 1.19 -10.72
N CYS A 171 14.50 0.50 -9.97
CA CYS A 171 14.92 0.92 -8.65
C CYS A 171 15.68 2.26 -8.68
N GLU A 172 16.60 2.44 -9.63
CA GLU A 172 17.34 3.69 -9.82
C GLU A 172 16.41 4.87 -10.11
N LYS A 173 15.41 4.66 -11.00
CA LYS A 173 14.37 5.66 -11.27
C LYS A 173 13.57 6.01 -10.02
N ALA A 174 13.19 5.00 -9.23
CA ALA A 174 12.46 5.21 -7.98
C ALA A 174 13.27 6.04 -6.96
N VAL A 175 14.57 5.74 -6.80
CA VAL A 175 15.47 6.52 -5.94
C VAL A 175 15.65 7.96 -6.45
N LEU A 176 15.77 8.17 -7.76
CA LEU A 176 15.87 9.50 -8.34
C LEU A 176 14.59 10.32 -8.09
N LYS A 177 13.41 9.69 -8.29
CA LYS A 177 12.12 10.30 -8.00
C LYS A 177 11.98 10.66 -6.51
N LEU A 178 12.39 9.75 -5.62
CA LEU A 178 12.39 9.99 -4.18
C LEU A 178 13.24 11.20 -3.80
N LYS A 179 14.48 11.31 -4.34
CA LYS A 179 15.34 12.48 -4.09
C LYS A 179 14.72 13.79 -4.55
N PHE A 180 14.05 13.78 -5.70
CA PHE A 180 13.36 14.97 -6.21
C PHE A 180 12.20 15.35 -5.29
N GLU A 181 11.39 14.38 -4.85
CA GLU A 181 10.27 14.61 -3.93
C GLU A 181 10.74 15.08 -2.55
N GLU A 182 11.78 14.47 -1.97
CA GLU A 182 12.43 14.90 -0.72
C GLU A 182 12.86 16.37 -0.84
N ALA A 183 13.45 16.77 -1.98
CA ALA A 183 13.94 18.13 -2.21
C ALA A 183 12.83 19.19 -2.36
N ILE A 184 11.62 18.80 -2.80
CA ILE A 184 10.46 19.71 -2.89
C ILE A 184 9.50 19.57 -1.71
N SER A 185 9.80 18.68 -0.75
CA SER A 185 8.93 18.44 0.39
C SER A 185 8.90 19.68 1.29
N VAL A 186 7.71 20.20 1.52
CA VAL A 186 7.48 21.33 2.41
C VAL A 186 7.17 20.80 3.81
N PRO A 187 7.72 21.38 4.89
CA PRO A 187 7.35 21.03 6.27
C PRO A 187 5.84 21.11 6.47
N GLU A 188 5.28 20.16 7.22
CA GLU A 188 3.83 20.05 7.41
C GLU A 188 3.22 21.32 8.02
N SER A 189 3.96 22.00 8.91
CA SER A 189 3.60 23.29 9.52
C SER A 189 3.47 24.46 8.53
N GLU A 190 4.06 24.35 7.33
CA GLU A 190 4.04 25.39 6.29
C GLU A 190 3.07 25.04 5.14
N ARG A 191 2.47 23.84 5.15
CA ARG A 191 1.49 23.44 4.13
C ARG A 191 0.16 24.11 4.40
N ARG A 192 -0.39 24.78 3.38
CA ARG A 192 -1.80 25.18 3.37
C ARG A 192 -2.65 23.98 2.99
N SER A 193 -3.84 23.87 3.58
CA SER A 193 -4.78 22.80 3.25
C SER A 193 -5.12 22.89 1.77
N VAL A 194 -5.15 21.75 1.08
CA VAL A 194 -5.53 21.73 -0.34
C VAL A 194 -6.99 22.11 -0.49
N ALA A 195 -7.80 21.81 0.52
CA ALA A 195 -9.19 22.17 0.54
C ALA A 195 -9.46 23.68 0.56
N ASP A 196 -8.56 24.49 1.12
CA ASP A 196 -8.70 25.96 1.14
C ASP A 196 -8.72 26.56 -0.28
N PHE A 197 -8.27 25.79 -1.28
CA PHE A 197 -8.20 26.21 -2.68
C PHE A 197 -9.27 25.55 -3.57
N ILE A 198 -10.16 24.74 -3.01
CA ILE A 198 -11.20 24.03 -3.76
C ILE A 198 -12.58 24.48 -3.29
N ASP A 199 -13.28 25.18 -4.17
CA ASP A 199 -14.68 25.56 -3.97
C ASP A 199 -15.58 24.78 -4.95
N TYR A 200 -16.38 23.85 -4.43
CA TYR A 200 -17.38 23.12 -5.23
C TYR A 200 -18.70 23.88 -5.36
N GLN A 201 -18.93 24.94 -4.58
CA GLN A 201 -20.16 25.74 -4.56
C GLN A 201 -20.16 26.89 -5.58
N SER A 202 -19.00 27.43 -5.96
CA SER A 202 -18.86 28.56 -6.91
C SER A 202 -19.21 28.25 -8.38
N ILE A 203 -20.06 27.26 -8.65
CA ILE A 203 -20.28 26.68 -9.98
C ILE A 203 -21.75 26.88 -10.37
N GLY A 204 -21.97 27.68 -11.43
CA GLY A 204 -23.30 28.01 -11.98
C GLY A 204 -23.70 29.48 -11.93
N THR A 205 -22.89 30.37 -11.34
CA THR A 205 -23.22 31.82 -11.19
C THR A 205 -22.08 32.78 -11.54
N ALA A 206 -21.23 32.46 -12.51
CA ALA A 206 -20.28 33.45 -13.06
C ALA A 206 -20.87 34.17 -14.28
N PRO A 207 -20.81 35.51 -14.37
CA PRO A 207 -21.27 36.25 -15.55
C PRO A 207 -20.32 36.00 -16.73
N ASP A 208 -20.88 36.03 -17.94
CA ASP A 208 -20.26 35.75 -19.24
C ASP A 208 -18.74 36.04 -19.33
N SER A 209 -18.01 35.04 -19.81
CA SER A 209 -16.56 35.03 -20.03
C SER A 209 -16.09 35.96 -21.17
N SER A 210 -16.53 37.21 -21.19
CA SER A 210 -16.09 38.22 -22.17
C SER A 210 -14.72 38.83 -21.82
N TYR A 211 -14.20 38.59 -20.61
CA TYR A 211 -12.94 39.21 -20.15
C TYR A 211 -11.65 38.44 -20.52
N PHE A 212 -11.76 37.16 -20.92
CA PHE A 212 -10.58 36.33 -21.28
C PHE A 212 -10.18 36.43 -22.76
N SER A 213 -11.09 36.91 -23.62
CA SER A 213 -10.88 36.96 -25.08
C SER A 213 -9.86 38.02 -25.50
N THR A 214 -9.81 39.18 -24.85
CA THR A 214 -8.95 40.30 -25.26
C THR A 214 -7.46 40.09 -24.93
N ARG A 215 -7.12 39.38 -23.85
CA ARG A 215 -5.71 39.14 -23.46
C ARG A 215 -5.04 38.04 -24.28
N VAL A 216 -5.77 36.95 -24.58
CA VAL A 216 -5.26 35.88 -25.45
C VAL A 216 -5.15 36.37 -26.90
N ALA A 217 -6.10 37.18 -27.37
CA ALA A 217 -6.03 37.81 -28.69
C ALA A 217 -4.84 38.77 -28.83
N ALA A 218 -4.53 39.56 -27.79
CA ALA A 218 -3.39 40.49 -27.80
C ALA A 218 -2.04 39.76 -27.85
N VAL A 219 -1.89 38.65 -27.11
CA VAL A 219 -0.66 37.83 -27.13
C VAL A 219 -0.50 37.11 -28.47
N ALA A 220 -1.58 36.57 -29.03
CA ALA A 220 -1.56 35.95 -30.35
C ALA A 220 -1.19 36.97 -31.46
N ALA A 221 -1.74 38.19 -31.41
CA ALA A 221 -1.40 39.25 -32.36
C ALA A 221 0.09 39.67 -32.25
N ALA A 222 0.65 39.75 -31.05
CA ALA A 222 2.06 40.09 -30.84
C ALA A 222 3.01 39.01 -31.39
N ILE A 223 2.65 37.72 -31.22
CA ILE A 223 3.43 36.60 -31.75
C ILE A 223 3.42 36.60 -33.28
N VAL A 224 2.28 36.91 -33.91
CA VAL A 224 2.16 37.02 -35.37
C VAL A 224 3.01 38.17 -35.92
N VAL A 225 3.02 39.33 -35.24
CA VAL A 225 3.87 40.47 -35.66
C VAL A 225 5.35 40.13 -35.59
N VAL A 226 5.80 39.42 -34.55
CA VAL A 226 7.20 38.98 -34.42
C VAL A 226 7.55 37.95 -35.49
N ALA A 227 6.65 37.01 -35.80
CA ALA A 227 6.86 36.02 -36.85
C ALA A 227 6.95 36.65 -38.25
N VAL A 228 6.09 37.64 -38.56
CA VAL A 228 6.13 38.37 -39.85
C VAL A 228 7.42 39.20 -39.98
N MET A 229 7.85 39.86 -38.91
CA MET A 229 9.12 40.61 -38.89
C MET A 229 10.35 39.72 -39.09
N LEU A 230 10.34 38.50 -38.53
CA LEU A 230 11.39 37.49 -38.71
C LEU A 230 11.56 37.08 -40.17
N VAL A 231 10.46 36.98 -40.91
CA VAL A 231 10.45 36.61 -42.32
C VAL A 231 10.91 37.76 -43.22
N MET A 232 10.58 39.01 -42.88
CA MET A 232 10.85 40.15 -43.78
C MET A 232 12.22 40.83 -43.60
N VAL A 233 12.79 40.85 -42.39
CA VAL A 233 13.97 41.70 -42.10
C VAL A 233 15.18 40.91 -41.58
N GLY A 234 15.03 39.59 -41.43
CA GLY A 234 16.09 38.70 -40.98
C GLY A 234 16.37 38.76 -39.47
N PRO A 235 17.08 37.74 -38.94
CA PRO A 235 17.12 37.42 -37.50
C PRO A 235 17.78 38.49 -36.62
N LYS A 236 18.66 39.33 -37.17
CA LYS A 236 19.36 40.37 -36.40
C LYS A 236 18.48 41.57 -36.06
N ALA A 237 17.48 41.90 -36.89
CA ALA A 237 16.55 43.01 -36.61
C ALA A 237 15.38 42.59 -35.70
N ALA A 238 14.93 41.33 -35.79
CA ALA A 238 13.84 40.79 -34.99
C ALA A 238 14.16 40.68 -33.49
N ALA A 239 15.44 40.49 -33.14
CA ALA A 239 15.89 40.41 -31.75
C ALA A 239 15.66 41.72 -30.97
N GLY A 240 15.77 42.88 -31.63
CA GLY A 240 15.51 44.19 -31.02
C GLY A 240 14.04 44.43 -30.70
N ALA A 241 13.13 43.94 -31.55
CA ALA A 241 11.68 44.06 -31.35
C ALA A 241 11.16 43.09 -30.26
N ALA A 242 11.71 41.88 -30.18
CA ALA A 242 11.35 40.90 -29.15
C ALA A 242 11.69 41.39 -27.74
N ALA A 243 12.82 42.08 -27.58
CA ALA A 243 13.21 42.72 -26.31
C ALA A 243 12.23 43.85 -25.91
N GLY A 244 11.72 44.62 -26.87
CA GLY A 244 10.71 45.65 -26.63
C GLY A 244 9.36 45.09 -26.15
N VAL A 245 8.88 44.00 -26.76
CA VAL A 245 7.62 43.34 -26.38
C VAL A 245 7.74 42.68 -24.99
N ALA A 246 8.87 42.04 -24.69
CA ALA A 246 9.13 41.49 -23.36
C ALA A 246 9.20 42.58 -22.28
N THR A 247 9.77 43.75 -22.60
CA THR A 247 9.85 44.87 -21.65
C THR A 247 8.47 45.48 -21.38
N VAL A 248 7.58 45.59 -22.36
CA VAL A 248 6.21 46.09 -22.16
C VAL A 248 5.35 45.10 -21.35
N LEU A 249 5.52 43.79 -21.54
CA LEU A 249 4.84 42.76 -20.75
C LEU A 249 5.33 42.71 -19.29
N VAL A 250 6.63 42.96 -19.07
CA VAL A 250 7.24 42.94 -17.73
C VAL A 250 7.07 44.28 -16.98
N THR A 251 7.01 45.42 -17.66
CA THR A 251 6.79 46.72 -17.00
C THR A 251 5.32 47.05 -16.80
N GLY A 252 4.42 46.53 -17.65
CA GLY A 252 2.97 46.62 -17.44
C GLY A 252 2.47 45.88 -16.20
N THR A 253 3.27 44.98 -15.62
CA THR A 253 2.99 44.28 -14.36
C THR A 253 3.53 45.01 -13.12
N TRP A 254 4.31 46.09 -13.28
CA TRP A 254 4.96 46.79 -12.17
C TRP A 254 4.30 48.11 -11.72
N PHE A 255 3.38 48.69 -12.51
CA PHE A 255 2.76 49.99 -12.22
C PHE A 255 1.28 49.95 -11.79
N ALA A 256 0.69 48.76 -11.60
CA ALA A 256 -0.60 48.62 -10.92
C ALA A 256 -0.38 47.91 -9.58
N GLY A 257 -0.34 48.69 -8.50
CA GLY A 257 0.17 48.30 -7.19
C GLY A 257 -0.56 47.16 -6.48
N GLY A 258 0.21 46.41 -5.70
CA GLY A 258 -0.24 45.41 -4.74
C GLY A 258 0.84 44.36 -4.49
N SER A 259 1.67 44.58 -3.46
CA SER A 259 2.73 43.66 -3.03
C SER A 259 2.20 42.24 -2.77
N GLY A 260 2.67 41.27 -3.54
CA GLY A 260 2.37 39.84 -3.38
C GLY A 260 3.18 39.01 -4.38
N GLY A 261 3.86 37.97 -3.90
CA GLY A 261 4.90 37.24 -4.62
C GLY A 261 4.51 36.61 -5.95
N VAL A 262 5.52 36.50 -6.81
CA VAL A 262 5.51 35.76 -8.07
C VAL A 262 5.21 34.28 -7.80
N LEU A 263 4.26 33.70 -8.56
CA LEU A 263 3.78 32.31 -8.56
C LEU A 263 2.82 31.88 -7.43
N SER A 264 1.56 32.30 -7.49
CA SER A 264 0.44 31.42 -7.10
C SER A 264 -0.46 31.18 -8.31
N LYS A 265 -0.23 30.08 -9.04
CA LYS A 265 -1.26 29.53 -9.92
C LYS A 265 -2.35 28.96 -9.00
N THR A 266 -3.48 29.65 -8.87
CA THR A 266 -4.70 29.02 -8.35
C THR A 266 -4.97 27.80 -9.23
N ARG A 267 -4.81 26.59 -8.68
CA ARG A 267 -5.12 25.33 -9.38
C ARG A 267 -6.64 25.18 -9.39
N THR A 268 -7.33 25.86 -10.30
CA THR A 268 -8.78 25.70 -10.47
C THR A 268 -9.07 24.32 -11.07
N LEU A 269 -9.71 23.44 -10.30
CA LEU A 269 -10.36 22.25 -10.82
C LEU A 269 -11.55 22.70 -11.68
N ASP A 270 -11.62 22.25 -12.93
CA ASP A 270 -12.85 22.37 -13.72
C ASP A 270 -13.87 21.35 -13.19
N LEU A 271 -14.95 21.85 -12.59
CA LEU A 271 -15.92 21.09 -11.82
C LEU A 271 -17.37 21.34 -12.33
N GLU A 272 -17.52 22.00 -13.48
CA GLU A 272 -18.82 22.10 -14.15
C GLU A 272 -19.29 20.71 -14.56
N VAL A 273 -20.53 20.36 -14.21
CA VAL A 273 -21.09 19.05 -14.56
C VAL A 273 -21.66 19.14 -15.95
N GLU A 274 -21.04 18.43 -16.88
CA GLU A 274 -21.48 18.44 -18.27
C GLU A 274 -22.92 17.89 -18.43
N PRO A 275 -23.74 18.44 -19.35
CA PRO A 275 -25.12 17.98 -19.56
C PRO A 275 -25.24 16.49 -19.92
N GLN A 276 -24.21 15.92 -20.55
CA GLN A 276 -24.13 14.50 -20.90
C GLN A 276 -23.84 13.57 -19.71
N TYR A 277 -23.44 14.11 -18.55
CA TYR A 277 -23.21 13.30 -17.35
C TYR A 277 -24.52 12.67 -16.87
N SER A 278 -24.59 11.35 -16.84
CA SER A 278 -25.79 10.58 -16.49
C SER A 278 -25.64 9.70 -15.25
N GLY A 279 -24.52 9.85 -14.53
CA GLY A 279 -24.29 9.14 -13.27
C GLY A 279 -25.00 9.80 -12.08
N ALA A 280 -24.78 9.26 -10.89
CA ALA A 280 -25.33 9.77 -9.64
C ALA A 280 -25.01 11.26 -9.41
N ARG A 281 -26.03 12.02 -8.98
CA ARG A 281 -25.93 13.46 -8.70
C ARG A 281 -26.35 13.77 -7.28
N ILE A 282 -25.58 14.63 -6.61
CA ILE A 282 -25.98 15.21 -5.31
C ILE A 282 -26.76 16.48 -5.60
N GLU A 283 -28.02 16.51 -5.20
CA GLU A 283 -28.89 17.68 -5.29
C GLU A 283 -28.68 18.54 -4.03
N GLY A 284 -28.13 19.74 -4.19
CA GLY A 284 -27.77 20.62 -3.08
C GLY A 284 -26.57 20.13 -2.27
N ASP A 285 -26.63 20.30 -0.94
CA ASP A 285 -25.51 19.97 -0.02
C ASP A 285 -25.68 18.63 0.72
N VAL A 286 -26.80 17.91 0.51
CA VAL A 286 -27.15 16.73 1.30
C VAL A 286 -26.91 15.44 0.50
N VAL A 287 -26.08 14.57 1.03
CA VAL A 287 -25.90 13.20 0.51
C VAL A 287 -27.10 12.34 0.95
N THR A 288 -27.88 11.85 0.00
CA THR A 288 -29.09 11.05 0.27
C THR A 288 -28.86 9.56 0.03
N ILE A 289 -29.69 8.70 0.62
CA ILE A 289 -29.63 7.26 0.38
C ILE A 289 -29.86 6.90 -1.09
N ASP A 290 -30.71 7.64 -1.81
CA ASP A 290 -30.97 7.41 -3.24
C ASP A 290 -29.73 7.74 -4.08
N PHE A 291 -29.02 8.81 -3.75
CA PHE A 291 -27.72 9.11 -4.35
C PHE A 291 -26.73 7.98 -4.08
N VAL A 292 -26.57 7.54 -2.82
CA VAL A 292 -25.61 6.49 -2.46
C VAL A 292 -25.93 5.18 -3.19
N LYS A 293 -27.20 4.77 -3.26
CA LYS A 293 -27.64 3.60 -4.02
C LYS A 293 -27.33 3.72 -5.51
N LYS A 294 -27.63 4.88 -6.12
CA LYS A 294 -27.34 5.13 -7.54
C LYS A 294 -25.84 5.13 -7.83
N MET A 295 -25.04 5.69 -6.92
CA MET A 295 -23.57 5.73 -7.01
C MET A 295 -22.97 4.32 -6.91
N MET A 296 -23.42 3.51 -5.96
CA MET A 296 -22.99 2.11 -5.85
C MET A 296 -23.35 1.31 -7.11
N ASP A 297 -24.53 1.54 -7.68
CA ASP A 297 -24.92 0.92 -8.96
C ASP A 297 -24.02 1.39 -10.12
N ASP A 298 -23.70 2.69 -10.20
CA ASP A 298 -22.75 3.20 -11.21
C ASP A 298 -21.37 2.57 -11.06
N PHE A 299 -20.83 2.50 -9.85
CA PHE A 299 -19.55 1.84 -9.54
C PHE A 299 -19.57 0.34 -9.86
N LYS A 300 -20.67 -0.38 -9.53
CA LYS A 300 -20.84 -1.79 -9.88
C LYS A 300 -20.74 -2.01 -11.39
N ASN A 301 -21.24 -1.05 -12.17
CA ASN A 301 -21.19 -1.01 -13.63
C ASN A 301 -19.94 -0.30 -14.21
N GLN A 302 -18.88 -0.10 -13.40
CA GLN A 302 -17.61 0.51 -13.81
C GLN A 302 -17.74 1.94 -14.38
N LYS A 303 -18.75 2.70 -13.94
CA LYS A 303 -18.88 4.13 -14.24
C LYS A 303 -18.23 4.95 -13.14
N SER A 304 -17.67 6.09 -13.51
CA SER A 304 -17.04 7.01 -12.56
C SER A 304 -18.03 8.03 -12.00
N LEU A 305 -17.86 8.39 -10.72
CA LEU A 305 -18.52 9.54 -10.12
C LEU A 305 -17.90 10.83 -10.67
N HIS A 306 -18.73 11.83 -10.97
CA HIS A 306 -18.22 13.13 -11.43
C HIS A 306 -17.34 13.80 -10.36
N ARG A 307 -16.26 14.48 -10.79
CA ARG A 307 -15.28 15.12 -9.90
C ARG A 307 -15.90 16.10 -8.91
N ARG A 308 -16.94 16.84 -9.33
CA ARG A 308 -17.74 17.72 -8.45
C ARG A 308 -18.26 16.99 -7.21
N TYR A 309 -18.95 15.86 -7.40
CA TYR A 309 -19.58 15.13 -6.30
C TYR A 309 -18.55 14.38 -5.46
N ALA A 310 -17.49 13.84 -6.09
CA ALA A 310 -16.36 13.28 -5.36
C ALA A 310 -15.70 14.34 -4.45
N CYS A 311 -15.50 15.56 -4.97
CA CYS A 311 -14.95 16.67 -4.20
C CYS A 311 -15.86 17.05 -3.02
N GLN A 312 -17.17 17.20 -3.27
CA GLN A 312 -18.16 17.49 -2.24
C GLN A 312 -18.13 16.46 -1.10
N ILE A 313 -18.13 15.16 -1.42
CA ILE A 313 -18.08 14.07 -0.44
C ILE A 313 -16.78 14.15 0.38
N VAL A 314 -15.62 14.28 -0.29
CA VAL A 314 -14.33 14.25 0.40
C VAL A 314 -14.11 15.49 1.27
N LEU A 315 -14.54 16.67 0.82
CA LEU A 315 -14.46 17.90 1.62
C LEU A 315 -15.37 17.84 2.85
N GLN A 316 -16.62 17.39 2.69
CA GLN A 316 -17.54 17.19 3.81
C GLN A 316 -16.99 16.17 4.80
N MET A 317 -16.40 15.07 4.30
CA MET A 317 -15.77 14.05 5.14
C MET A 317 -14.61 14.63 5.96
N ARG A 318 -13.77 15.48 5.36
CA ARG A 318 -12.67 16.15 6.07
C ARG A 318 -13.18 16.88 7.30
N ASP A 319 -14.20 17.72 7.13
CA ASP A 319 -14.71 18.56 8.21
C ASP A 319 -15.34 17.70 9.32
N MET A 320 -16.08 16.64 8.96
CA MET A 320 -16.64 15.69 9.91
C MET A 320 -15.57 14.95 10.71
N LEU A 321 -14.51 14.47 10.05
CA LEU A 321 -13.43 13.73 10.70
C LEU A 321 -12.55 14.62 11.58
N ARG A 322 -12.27 15.86 11.17
CA ARG A 322 -11.48 16.81 11.97
C ARG A 322 -12.13 17.13 13.31
N ALA A 323 -13.47 17.11 13.38
CA ALA A 323 -14.21 17.35 14.62
C ALA A 323 -14.17 16.18 15.61
N LEU A 324 -13.76 14.98 15.17
CA LEU A 324 -13.73 13.80 16.04
C LEU A 324 -12.45 13.73 16.87
N PRO A 325 -12.50 13.11 18.07
CA PRO A 325 -11.31 12.77 18.83
C PRO A 325 -10.51 11.64 18.16
N SER A 326 -9.26 11.46 18.58
CA SER A 326 -8.40 10.37 18.07
C SER A 326 -8.83 8.98 18.56
N LEU A 327 -9.57 8.92 19.67
CA LEU A 327 -10.29 7.74 20.13
C LEU A 327 -11.78 8.08 20.27
N VAL A 328 -12.63 7.37 19.54
CA VAL A 328 -14.08 7.60 19.50
C VAL A 328 -14.81 6.57 20.37
N ASP A 329 -15.58 7.05 21.33
CA ASP A 329 -16.46 6.21 22.15
C ASP A 329 -17.81 6.02 21.43
N ILE A 330 -18.25 4.78 21.30
CA ILE A 330 -19.51 4.40 20.66
C ILE A 330 -20.42 3.75 21.71
N ASN A 331 -21.61 4.33 21.90
CA ASN A 331 -22.64 3.77 22.77
C ASN A 331 -23.72 3.07 21.93
N ILE A 332 -23.80 1.75 22.07
CA ILE A 332 -24.77 0.86 21.47
C ILE A 332 -25.90 0.66 22.49
N PRO A 333 -27.13 1.16 22.21
CA PRO A 333 -28.27 0.99 23.11
C PRO A 333 -28.67 -0.49 23.28
N ASN A 334 -29.26 -0.84 24.42
CA ASN A 334 -29.75 -2.20 24.68
C ASN A 334 -30.72 -2.66 23.59
N GLY A 335 -30.54 -3.90 23.11
CA GLY A 335 -31.32 -4.48 22.01
C GLY A 335 -30.99 -3.94 20.62
N LYS A 336 -29.95 -3.11 20.50
CA LYS A 336 -29.37 -2.71 19.21
C LYS A 336 -28.04 -3.44 19.00
N HIS A 337 -27.68 -3.56 17.72
CA HIS A 337 -26.43 -4.19 17.29
C HIS A 337 -25.49 -3.19 16.61
N PHE A 338 -24.24 -3.60 16.47
CA PHE A 338 -23.19 -2.86 15.80
C PHE A 338 -22.26 -3.83 15.07
N THR A 339 -21.92 -3.53 13.82
CA THR A 339 -21.06 -4.41 13.00
C THR A 339 -19.64 -3.85 12.90
N VAL A 340 -18.63 -4.69 13.11
CA VAL A 340 -17.21 -4.36 12.88
C VAL A 340 -16.69 -5.18 11.71
N CYS A 341 -16.22 -4.49 10.68
CA CYS A 341 -15.49 -5.04 9.54
C CYS A 341 -13.99 -4.71 9.70
N GLY A 342 -13.13 -5.59 9.21
CA GLY A 342 -11.71 -5.32 9.05
C GLY A 342 -11.39 -4.72 7.68
N ASP A 343 -10.19 -5.04 7.22
CA ASP A 343 -9.61 -4.57 5.96
C ASP A 343 -10.47 -4.99 4.76
N VAL A 344 -10.60 -4.10 3.77
CA VAL A 344 -11.35 -4.34 2.53
C VAL A 344 -10.46 -4.17 1.29
N HIS A 345 -9.40 -3.36 1.37
CA HIS A 345 -8.36 -3.23 0.35
C HIS A 345 -8.87 -3.10 -1.09
N GLY A 346 -9.78 -2.15 -1.32
CA GLY A 346 -10.29 -1.87 -2.66
C GLY A 346 -11.05 -3.03 -3.33
N GLN A 347 -11.51 -4.02 -2.57
CA GLN A 347 -12.40 -5.08 -3.05
C GLN A 347 -13.87 -4.61 -3.03
N PHE A 348 -14.20 -3.66 -3.91
CA PHE A 348 -15.52 -3.02 -3.94
C PHE A 348 -16.70 -4.00 -4.08
N TYR A 349 -16.53 -5.04 -4.87
CA TYR A 349 -17.60 -6.02 -5.10
C TYR A 349 -17.87 -6.88 -3.85
N ASP A 350 -16.84 -7.17 -3.06
CA ASP A 350 -17.00 -7.83 -1.76
C ASP A 350 -17.59 -6.89 -0.72
N LEU A 351 -17.28 -5.58 -0.76
CA LEU A 351 -17.97 -4.58 0.06
C LEU A 351 -19.49 -4.57 -0.20
N LEU A 352 -19.90 -4.63 -1.47
CA LEU A 352 -21.32 -4.75 -1.82
C LEU A 352 -21.93 -6.05 -1.29
N ASN A 353 -21.18 -7.16 -1.33
CA ASN A 353 -21.61 -8.44 -0.77
C ASN A 353 -21.81 -8.36 0.75
N ILE A 354 -20.92 -7.67 1.49
CA ILE A 354 -21.12 -7.41 2.94
C ILE A 354 -22.47 -6.71 3.17
N PHE A 355 -22.78 -5.68 2.38
CA PHE A 355 -24.04 -4.96 2.50
C PHE A 355 -25.28 -5.75 2.06
N GLU A 356 -25.13 -6.68 1.12
CA GLU A 356 -26.19 -7.60 0.73
C GLU A 356 -26.47 -8.63 1.82
N LEU A 357 -25.42 -9.18 2.44
CA LEU A 357 -25.52 -10.18 3.51
C LEU A 357 -25.98 -9.61 4.85
N ASN A 358 -25.55 -8.39 5.19
CA ASN A 358 -25.71 -7.81 6.53
C ASN A 358 -26.54 -6.51 6.54
N GLY A 359 -27.09 -6.11 5.40
CA GLY A 359 -27.89 -4.91 5.22
C GLY A 359 -27.06 -3.64 5.04
N LEU A 360 -27.64 -2.63 4.41
CA LEU A 360 -26.98 -1.34 4.19
C LEU A 360 -26.70 -0.59 5.51
N PRO A 361 -25.64 0.23 5.55
CA PRO A 361 -25.40 1.15 6.67
C PRO A 361 -26.59 2.09 6.88
N SER A 362 -27.04 2.18 8.13
CA SER A 362 -28.09 3.10 8.58
C SER A 362 -27.95 3.32 10.09
N GLU A 363 -28.75 4.22 10.67
CA GLU A 363 -28.76 4.44 12.12
C GLU A 363 -29.15 3.16 12.91
N ASP A 364 -30.01 2.32 12.32
CA ASP A 364 -30.42 1.04 12.90
C ASP A 364 -29.48 -0.13 12.54
N ASN A 365 -28.54 0.08 11.63
CA ASN A 365 -27.55 -0.92 11.22
C ASN A 365 -26.17 -0.27 11.05
N PRO A 366 -25.54 0.17 12.16
CA PRO A 366 -24.28 0.88 12.13
C PRO A 366 -23.09 -0.06 11.89
N TYR A 367 -22.09 0.46 11.18
CA TYR A 367 -20.84 -0.24 10.88
C TYR A 367 -19.62 0.52 11.38
N LEU A 368 -18.58 -0.19 11.78
CA LEU A 368 -17.20 0.29 11.86
C LEU A 368 -16.36 -0.48 10.85
N PHE A 369 -15.69 0.22 9.94
CA PHE A 369 -14.62 -0.35 9.12
C PHE A 369 -13.28 0.01 9.74
N ASN A 370 -12.51 -1.01 10.11
CA ASN A 370 -11.35 -0.87 10.97
C ASN A 370 -10.04 -0.68 10.18
N GLY A 371 -10.00 0.36 9.34
CA GLY A 371 -8.84 0.71 8.52
C GLY A 371 -8.69 -0.14 7.26
N ASP A 372 -7.70 0.23 6.45
CA ASP A 372 -7.26 -0.48 5.25
C ASP A 372 -8.40 -0.70 4.24
N PHE A 373 -9.00 0.43 3.85
CA PHE A 373 -10.07 0.49 2.86
C PHE A 373 -9.52 0.42 1.43
N VAL A 374 -8.31 0.95 1.25
CA VAL A 374 -7.68 1.19 -0.06
C VAL A 374 -6.40 0.37 -0.23
N ASP A 375 -5.75 0.58 -1.38
CA ASP A 375 -4.57 -0.14 -1.84
C ASP A 375 -4.84 -1.61 -2.15
N ARG A 376 -3.91 -2.22 -2.89
CA ARG A 376 -3.92 -3.64 -3.29
C ARG A 376 -5.02 -3.96 -4.30
N GLY A 377 -6.29 -3.90 -3.91
CA GLY A 377 -7.40 -4.03 -4.85
C GLY A 377 -7.50 -2.82 -5.77
N SER A 378 -8.04 -3.06 -6.97
CA SER A 378 -8.08 -2.07 -8.06
C SER A 378 -9.40 -1.29 -8.16
N PHE A 379 -10.21 -1.35 -7.10
CA PHE A 379 -11.46 -0.60 -6.94
C PHE A 379 -11.46 0.19 -5.61
N SER A 380 -10.29 0.70 -5.22
CA SER A 380 -10.10 1.44 -3.97
C SER A 380 -10.87 2.75 -3.96
N LEU A 381 -10.97 3.44 -5.10
CA LEU A 381 -11.69 4.70 -5.19
C LEU A 381 -13.19 4.50 -4.98
N GLU A 382 -13.76 3.43 -5.54
CA GLU A 382 -15.16 3.07 -5.37
C GLU A 382 -15.46 2.72 -3.91
N VAL A 383 -14.59 1.94 -3.26
CA VAL A 383 -14.71 1.63 -1.82
C VAL A 383 -14.73 2.91 -0.98
N ILE A 384 -13.70 3.75 -1.08
CA ILE A 384 -13.56 4.89 -0.16
C ILE A 384 -14.66 5.93 -0.37
N LEU A 385 -15.07 6.20 -1.62
CA LEU A 385 -16.16 7.13 -1.91
C LEU A 385 -17.50 6.59 -1.40
N THR A 386 -17.75 5.28 -1.49
CA THR A 386 -18.96 4.67 -0.91
C THR A 386 -18.98 4.78 0.61
N LEU A 387 -17.87 4.47 1.29
CA LEU A 387 -17.77 4.59 2.76
C LEU A 387 -17.97 6.04 3.21
N PHE A 388 -17.32 7.00 2.55
CA PHE A 388 -17.49 8.42 2.85
C PHE A 388 -18.91 8.91 2.58
N ALA A 389 -19.54 8.49 1.48
CA ALA A 389 -20.91 8.90 1.18
C ALA A 389 -21.90 8.39 2.23
N PHE A 390 -21.75 7.16 2.75
CA PHE A 390 -22.56 6.71 3.89
C PHE A 390 -22.34 7.55 5.14
N LYS A 391 -21.10 7.96 5.43
CA LYS A 391 -20.79 8.86 6.56
C LYS A 391 -21.46 10.22 6.40
N CYS A 392 -21.33 10.82 5.22
CA CYS A 392 -21.94 12.12 4.91
C CYS A 392 -23.47 12.06 4.92
N MET A 393 -24.06 10.92 4.54
CA MET A 393 -25.51 10.70 4.59
C MET A 393 -26.05 10.60 6.02
N SER A 394 -25.40 9.79 6.87
CA SER A 394 -25.77 9.65 8.27
C SER A 394 -24.50 9.42 9.11
N PRO A 395 -24.09 10.40 9.93
CA PRO A 395 -22.84 10.31 10.68
C PRO A 395 -22.75 9.11 11.66
N SER A 396 -23.89 8.56 12.10
CA SER A 396 -23.97 7.40 12.99
C SER A 396 -24.08 6.06 12.24
N ALA A 397 -24.36 6.08 10.93
CA ALA A 397 -24.47 4.86 10.14
C ALA A 397 -23.12 4.15 9.91
N ILE A 398 -22.02 4.92 9.86
CA ILE A 398 -20.69 4.36 9.62
C ILE A 398 -19.62 5.07 10.46
N TYR A 399 -18.65 4.30 10.92
CA TYR A 399 -17.46 4.73 11.63
C TYR A 399 -16.25 4.17 10.88
N LEU A 400 -15.15 4.91 10.86
CA LEU A 400 -13.95 4.57 10.10
C LEU A 400 -12.75 4.77 11.01
N SER A 401 -11.97 3.71 11.26
CA SER A 401 -10.64 3.81 11.87
C SER A 401 -9.60 4.02 10.78
N ARG A 402 -8.49 4.70 11.10
CA ARG A 402 -7.32 4.72 10.23
C ARG A 402 -6.60 3.37 10.27
N GLY A 403 -6.23 2.83 9.12
CA GLY A 403 -5.28 1.73 8.98
C GLY A 403 -3.91 2.23 8.52
N ASN A 404 -2.93 1.33 8.37
CA ASN A 404 -1.61 1.72 7.88
C ASN A 404 -1.63 2.08 6.38
N HIS A 405 -2.60 1.55 5.61
CA HIS A 405 -2.79 1.89 4.21
C HIS A 405 -3.49 3.23 3.98
N GLU A 406 -4.06 3.88 4.99
CA GLU A 406 -4.46 5.30 4.91
C GLU A 406 -3.28 6.24 5.21
N SER A 407 -2.16 6.01 4.53
CA SER A 407 -0.92 6.79 4.62
C SER A 407 -0.30 7.03 3.24
N LYS A 408 0.36 8.17 3.07
CA LYS A 408 1.01 8.54 1.81
C LYS A 408 2.09 7.55 1.39
N SER A 409 2.84 7.02 2.37
CA SER A 409 3.89 6.02 2.11
C SER A 409 3.33 4.76 1.46
N MET A 410 2.18 4.27 1.93
CA MET A 410 1.57 3.06 1.40
C MET A 410 0.88 3.34 0.05
N ASN A 411 0.07 4.40 -0.02
CA ASN A 411 -0.71 4.72 -1.23
C ASN A 411 0.14 4.92 -2.48
N LYS A 412 1.34 5.49 -2.32
CA LYS A 412 2.30 5.70 -3.40
C LYS A 412 2.81 4.40 -4.01
N ILE A 413 2.85 3.34 -3.20
CA ILE A 413 3.46 2.05 -3.55
C ILE A 413 2.38 1.06 -3.98
N TYR A 414 1.27 1.00 -3.25
CA TYR A 414 0.30 -0.09 -3.30
C TYR A 414 -0.98 0.18 -4.12
N GLY A 415 -1.07 1.33 -4.79
CA GLY A 415 -1.98 1.52 -5.91
C GLY A 415 -2.97 2.65 -5.78
N PHE A 416 -3.34 3.06 -4.56
CA PHE A 416 -4.38 4.09 -4.39
C PHE A 416 -3.98 5.43 -5.01
N GLU A 417 -2.72 5.87 -4.84
CA GLU A 417 -2.23 7.10 -5.48
C GLU A 417 -2.38 7.02 -7.01
N GLY A 418 -1.97 5.90 -7.60
CA GLY A 418 -2.06 5.68 -9.05
C GLY A 418 -3.50 5.62 -9.54
N GLU A 419 -4.39 4.98 -8.77
CA GLU A 419 -5.80 4.85 -9.09
C GLU A 419 -6.51 6.21 -9.07
N VAL A 420 -6.27 7.02 -8.02
CA VAL A 420 -6.81 8.38 -7.90
C VAL A 420 -6.30 9.27 -9.02
N LYS A 421 -5.02 9.21 -9.38
CA LYS A 421 -4.47 9.97 -10.52
C LYS A 421 -5.11 9.57 -11.84
N SER A 422 -5.38 8.28 -12.03
CA SER A 422 -5.98 7.75 -13.24
C SER A 422 -7.47 8.12 -13.37
N LYS A 423 -8.25 7.99 -12.29
CA LYS A 423 -9.71 8.16 -12.30
C LYS A 423 -10.16 9.59 -11.99
N LEU A 424 -9.37 10.35 -11.22
CA LEU A 424 -9.65 11.73 -10.82
C LEU A 424 -8.52 12.67 -11.27
N SER A 425 -7.65 13.12 -10.36
CA SER A 425 -6.51 13.99 -10.66
C SER A 425 -5.50 14.03 -9.49
N GLU A 426 -4.33 14.63 -9.72
CA GLU A 426 -3.29 14.83 -8.68
C GLU A 426 -3.81 15.57 -7.44
N ILE A 427 -4.70 16.55 -7.61
CA ILE A 427 -5.23 17.34 -6.50
C ILE A 427 -6.01 16.45 -5.52
N PHE A 428 -6.70 15.42 -6.02
CA PHE A 428 -7.41 14.48 -5.16
C PHE A 428 -6.46 13.59 -4.35
N VAL A 429 -5.24 13.33 -4.82
CA VAL A 429 -4.24 12.58 -4.03
C VAL A 429 -3.88 13.36 -2.78
N GLU A 430 -3.58 14.65 -2.94
CA GLU A 430 -3.24 15.53 -1.82
C GLU A 430 -4.43 15.69 -0.87
N LEU A 431 -5.65 15.83 -1.42
CA LEU A 431 -6.88 15.94 -0.62
C LEU A 431 -7.18 14.65 0.18
N PHE A 432 -7.10 13.46 -0.44
CA PHE A 432 -7.30 12.20 0.27
C PHE A 432 -6.26 11.99 1.36
N ALA A 433 -4.99 12.31 1.11
CA ALA A 433 -3.95 12.22 2.13
C ALA A 433 -4.27 13.10 3.35
N GLU A 434 -4.75 14.34 3.12
CA GLU A 434 -5.19 15.22 4.21
C GLU A 434 -6.40 14.65 4.97
N VAL A 435 -7.40 14.11 4.28
CA VAL A 435 -8.57 13.48 4.92
C VAL A 435 -8.18 12.23 5.71
N PHE A 436 -7.26 11.42 5.20
CA PHE A 436 -6.75 10.24 5.90
C PHE A 436 -6.03 10.59 7.20
N CYS A 437 -5.31 11.72 7.24
CA CYS A 437 -4.75 12.25 8.49
C CYS A 437 -5.81 12.69 9.52
N CYS A 438 -7.08 12.83 9.11
CA CYS A 438 -8.16 13.18 10.02
C CYS A 438 -8.87 11.95 10.62
N LEU A 439 -8.65 10.75 10.10
CA LEU A 439 -9.31 9.51 10.57
C LEU A 439 -8.95 9.18 12.03
N PRO A 440 -9.93 8.86 12.90
CA PRO A 440 -9.68 8.36 14.25
C PRO A 440 -8.78 7.12 14.25
N LEU A 441 -7.99 6.95 15.31
CA LEU A 441 -7.02 5.85 15.41
C LEU A 441 -7.59 4.61 16.09
N ALA A 442 -8.63 4.78 16.93
CA ALA A 442 -9.27 3.68 17.63
C ALA A 442 -10.71 4.01 18.03
N HIS A 443 -11.47 2.97 18.36
CA HIS A 443 -12.83 3.07 18.85
C HIS A 443 -13.02 2.24 20.12
N VAL A 444 -13.96 2.65 20.97
CA VAL A 444 -14.37 1.87 22.16
C VAL A 444 -15.87 1.68 22.16
N LEU A 445 -16.34 0.43 22.11
CA LEU A 445 -17.76 0.09 22.15
C LEU A 445 -18.20 -0.13 23.60
N ASN A 446 -19.17 0.66 24.07
CA ASN A 446 -19.76 0.61 25.42
C ASN A 446 -18.73 0.50 26.55
N GLU A 447 -17.58 1.16 26.41
CA GLU A 447 -16.46 1.10 27.39
C GLU A 447 -15.89 -0.32 27.62
N LYS A 448 -16.22 -1.30 26.76
CA LYS A 448 -15.85 -2.72 26.93
C LYS A 448 -14.98 -3.28 25.81
N VAL A 449 -15.25 -2.94 24.56
CA VAL A 449 -14.52 -3.50 23.41
C VAL A 449 -13.65 -2.41 22.79
N PHE A 450 -12.34 -2.57 22.84
CA PHE A 450 -11.39 -1.67 22.18
C PHE A 450 -11.11 -2.18 20.76
N VAL A 451 -11.35 -1.32 19.76
CA VAL A 451 -11.17 -1.64 18.34
C VAL A 451 -10.06 -0.76 17.76
N VAL A 452 -9.05 -1.39 17.16
CA VAL A 452 -7.88 -0.73 16.58
C VAL A 452 -7.43 -1.50 15.33
N HIS A 453 -6.89 -0.85 14.30
CA HIS A 453 -6.45 -1.56 13.09
C HIS A 453 -5.30 -2.56 13.37
N GLY A 454 -4.15 -2.04 13.81
CA GLY A 454 -2.95 -2.82 14.12
C GLY A 454 -3.05 -3.50 15.49
N GLY A 455 -2.61 -2.84 16.56
CA GLY A 455 -2.54 -3.51 17.85
C GLY A 455 -2.14 -2.66 19.05
N LEU A 456 -1.50 -3.31 20.01
CA LEU A 456 -1.11 -2.73 21.30
C LEU A 456 0.35 -2.23 21.28
N PHE A 457 0.80 -1.75 22.43
CA PHE A 457 1.93 -0.84 22.54
C PHE A 457 3.23 -1.49 23.03
N SER A 458 4.35 -0.86 22.70
CA SER A 458 5.69 -1.26 23.15
C SER A 458 5.93 -1.07 24.64
N VAL A 459 5.14 -0.20 25.28
CA VAL A 459 5.21 0.12 26.71
C VAL A 459 3.91 -0.27 27.42
N ASP A 460 4.02 -0.65 28.69
CA ASP A 460 2.86 -0.86 29.57
C ASP A 460 2.37 0.49 30.14
N GLY A 461 1.17 0.51 30.73
CA GLY A 461 0.61 1.73 31.35
C GLY A 461 -0.14 2.67 30.41
N VAL A 462 -0.23 2.37 29.10
CA VAL A 462 -0.97 3.19 28.13
C VAL A 462 -2.46 3.16 28.46
N LYS A 463 -3.05 4.35 28.66
CA LYS A 463 -4.47 4.53 28.95
C LYS A 463 -5.23 5.02 27.73
N LEU A 464 -6.56 4.80 27.72
CA LEU A 464 -7.45 5.37 26.69
C LEU A 464 -7.32 6.90 26.54
N SER A 465 -7.01 7.60 27.64
CA SER A 465 -6.74 9.04 27.62
C SER A 465 -5.47 9.41 26.84
N ASN A 466 -4.44 8.56 26.84
CA ASN A 466 -3.24 8.78 26.05
C ASN A 466 -3.57 8.69 24.56
N ILE A 467 -4.37 7.70 24.15
CA ILE A 467 -4.81 7.50 22.76
C ILE A 467 -5.67 8.69 22.30
N ARG A 468 -6.62 9.12 23.14
CA ARG A 468 -7.50 10.27 22.84
C ARG A 468 -6.72 11.59 22.67
N ALA A 469 -5.56 11.72 23.31
CA ALA A 469 -4.71 12.90 23.28
C ALA A 469 -3.67 12.89 22.14
N ILE A 470 -3.58 11.83 21.33
CA ILE A 470 -2.68 11.80 20.17
C ILE A 470 -3.11 12.87 19.17
N ASP A 471 -2.19 13.78 18.82
CA ASP A 471 -2.34 14.63 17.66
C ASP A 471 -2.11 13.79 16.40
N ARG A 472 -3.21 13.42 15.73
CA ARG A 472 -3.22 12.46 14.64
C ARG A 472 -3.12 13.10 13.25
N PHE A 473 -3.14 14.43 13.18
CA PHE A 473 -3.22 15.20 11.93
C PHE A 473 -1.87 15.26 11.19
N CYS A 474 -1.22 14.11 11.04
CA CYS A 474 0.05 13.92 10.38
C CYS A 474 0.13 12.53 9.74
N GLU A 475 1.13 12.31 8.90
CA GLU A 475 1.51 10.94 8.51
C GLU A 475 1.96 10.14 9.75
N PRO A 476 1.75 8.81 9.77
CA PRO A 476 2.22 8.00 10.89
C PRO A 476 3.74 8.15 11.09
N PRO A 477 4.20 8.44 12.33
CA PRO A 477 5.63 8.47 12.62
C PRO A 477 6.26 7.08 12.52
N GLU A 478 7.59 7.00 12.49
CA GLU A 478 8.29 5.70 12.49
C GLU A 478 8.16 4.94 13.83
N GLU A 479 7.91 5.65 14.94
CA GLU A 479 7.80 5.09 16.29
C GLU A 479 6.71 5.78 17.12
N GLY A 480 6.36 5.18 18.27
CA GLY A 480 5.40 5.72 19.23
C GLY A 480 3.97 5.23 19.03
N LEU A 481 3.06 5.71 19.89
CA LEU A 481 1.71 5.16 20.03
C LEU A 481 0.92 5.12 18.72
N MET A 482 0.99 6.19 17.91
CA MET A 482 0.29 6.24 16.62
C MET A 482 0.81 5.20 15.62
N CYS A 483 2.12 5.00 15.55
CA CYS A 483 2.72 3.95 14.73
C CYS A 483 2.24 2.57 15.21
N GLU A 484 2.33 2.31 16.51
CA GLU A 484 2.03 1.01 17.09
C GLU A 484 0.55 0.62 16.97
N LEU A 485 -0.37 1.58 17.07
CA LEU A 485 -1.81 1.38 16.82
C LEU A 485 -2.08 0.90 15.39
N LEU A 486 -1.28 1.33 14.42
CA LEU A 486 -1.49 1.02 13.01
C LEU A 486 -0.71 -0.21 12.52
N TRP A 487 0.37 -0.61 13.21
CA TRP A 487 1.33 -1.59 12.67
C TRP A 487 1.63 -2.81 13.54
N SER A 488 1.22 -2.84 14.81
CA SER A 488 1.60 -3.92 15.71
C SER A 488 0.74 -5.16 15.53
N ASP A 489 1.32 -6.34 15.75
CA ASP A 489 0.66 -7.64 15.61
C ASP A 489 0.71 -8.44 16.92
N PRO A 490 -0.29 -9.28 17.21
CA PRO A 490 -0.22 -10.23 18.31
C PRO A 490 0.87 -11.30 18.07
N GLN A 491 1.39 -11.88 19.15
CA GLN A 491 2.23 -13.08 19.11
C GLN A 491 1.78 -14.12 20.13
N PRO A 492 1.94 -15.41 19.84
CA PRO A 492 1.51 -16.47 20.75
C PRO A 492 2.33 -16.51 22.05
N GLN A 493 3.60 -16.09 22.00
CA GLN A 493 4.48 -16.11 23.16
C GLN A 493 4.27 -14.88 24.06
N PRO A 494 4.33 -15.02 25.40
CA PRO A 494 4.29 -13.87 26.30
C PRO A 494 5.42 -12.86 26.04
N GLY A 495 5.20 -11.62 26.45
CA GLY A 495 6.15 -10.51 26.33
C GLY A 495 5.98 -9.71 25.04
N ARG A 496 7.08 -9.12 24.58
CA ARG A 496 7.14 -8.34 23.34
C ARG A 496 8.30 -8.85 22.49
N GLY A 497 8.11 -8.82 21.17
CA GLY A 497 9.10 -9.21 20.19
C GLY A 497 9.23 -8.17 19.08
N PRO A 498 10.27 -8.26 18.25
CA PRO A 498 10.35 -7.45 17.05
C PRO A 498 9.14 -7.71 16.14
N SER A 499 8.62 -6.67 15.50
CA SER A 499 7.57 -6.84 14.49
C SER A 499 8.10 -7.63 13.31
N LYS A 500 7.29 -8.58 12.84
CA LYS A 500 7.57 -9.30 11.60
C LYS A 500 7.51 -8.40 10.37
N ARG A 501 6.92 -7.21 10.48
CA ARG A 501 6.80 -6.21 9.40
C ARG A 501 7.99 -5.24 9.35
N GLY A 502 8.83 -5.22 10.40
CA GLY A 502 9.94 -4.29 10.54
C GLY A 502 9.53 -2.88 10.97
N VAL A 503 8.29 -2.70 11.41
CA VAL A 503 7.69 -1.48 11.99
C VAL A 503 6.61 -1.89 12.99
N GLY A 504 6.44 -1.14 14.09
CA GLY A 504 5.62 -1.56 15.23
C GLY A 504 6.30 -2.66 16.05
N LEU A 505 5.51 -3.50 16.74
CA LEU A 505 6.02 -4.62 17.52
C LEU A 505 5.10 -5.86 17.45
N SER A 506 5.64 -6.98 17.92
CA SER A 506 4.85 -8.16 18.26
C SER A 506 4.53 -8.15 19.76
N PHE A 507 3.27 -8.37 20.17
CA PHE A 507 2.86 -8.35 21.60
C PHE A 507 2.11 -9.61 22.04
N GLY A 508 2.46 -10.14 23.21
CA GLY A 508 1.90 -11.38 23.75
C GLY A 508 0.60 -11.23 24.54
N ALA A 509 0.02 -12.37 24.91
CA ALA A 509 -1.23 -12.43 25.67
C ALA A 509 -1.19 -11.71 27.04
N ASP A 510 -0.02 -11.63 27.69
CA ASP A 510 0.16 -10.88 28.93
C ASP A 510 0.04 -9.38 28.73
N VAL A 511 0.52 -8.84 27.60
CA VAL A 511 0.37 -7.43 27.23
C VAL A 511 -1.10 -7.09 27.02
N THR A 512 -1.84 -7.92 26.27
CA THR A 512 -3.27 -7.74 26.07
C THR A 512 -4.05 -7.77 27.38
N LYS A 513 -3.78 -8.77 28.24
CA LYS A 513 -4.44 -8.87 29.55
C LYS A 513 -4.19 -7.65 30.43
N ARG A 514 -2.93 -7.17 30.51
CA ARG A 514 -2.59 -5.96 31.28
C ARG A 514 -3.34 -4.74 30.75
N PHE A 515 -3.28 -4.48 29.44
CA PHE A 515 -3.95 -3.33 28.84
C PHE A 515 -5.47 -3.33 29.09
N LEU A 516 -6.13 -4.49 28.93
CA LEU A 516 -7.55 -4.64 29.18
C LEU A 516 -7.92 -4.38 30.65
N GLN A 517 -7.19 -5.00 31.59
CA GLN A 517 -7.40 -4.82 33.02
C GLN A 517 -7.22 -3.36 33.45
N GLU A 518 -6.15 -2.74 32.96
CA GLU A 518 -5.76 -1.38 33.30
C GLU A 518 -6.70 -0.29 32.77
N ASN A 519 -7.52 -0.62 31.78
CA ASN A 519 -8.49 0.27 31.14
C ASN A 519 -9.94 -0.18 31.33
N ASN A 520 -10.19 -1.20 32.17
CA ASN A 520 -11.51 -1.78 32.44
C ASN A 520 -12.27 -2.31 31.21
N LEU A 521 -11.51 -2.83 30.22
CA LEU A 521 -12.01 -3.39 28.98
C LEU A 521 -12.08 -4.93 29.05
N ASP A 522 -12.89 -5.52 28.18
CA ASP A 522 -13.12 -6.97 28.13
C ASP A 522 -12.43 -7.66 26.95
N LEU A 523 -12.30 -6.95 25.82
CA LEU A 523 -11.87 -7.49 24.52
C LEU A 523 -11.12 -6.44 23.68
N VAL A 524 -10.07 -6.89 22.97
CA VAL A 524 -9.47 -6.17 21.84
C VAL A 524 -9.96 -6.78 20.52
N VAL A 525 -10.45 -5.96 19.60
CA VAL A 525 -10.71 -6.35 18.20
C VAL A 525 -9.74 -5.60 17.31
N ARG A 526 -9.10 -6.33 16.40
CA ARG A 526 -8.15 -5.77 15.44
C ARG A 526 -8.25 -6.39 14.06
N SER A 527 -7.51 -5.88 13.07
CA SER A 527 -7.59 -6.33 11.67
C SER A 527 -6.23 -6.65 11.05
N HIS A 528 -5.71 -5.96 10.03
CA HIS A 528 -4.30 -5.89 9.58
C HIS A 528 -3.56 -7.19 9.15
N GLU A 529 -4.00 -8.38 9.59
CA GLU A 529 -3.46 -9.68 9.22
C GLU A 529 -4.53 -10.51 8.52
N VAL A 530 -4.19 -11.02 7.33
CA VAL A 530 -5.02 -12.00 6.61
C VAL A 530 -5.15 -13.27 7.45
N LYS A 531 -6.38 -13.76 7.63
CA LYS A 531 -6.68 -15.02 8.30
C LYS A 531 -7.49 -15.93 7.37
N ASP A 532 -7.18 -17.23 7.36
CA ASP A 532 -7.80 -18.21 6.45
C ASP A 532 -9.33 -18.22 6.55
N GLU A 533 -9.88 -18.16 7.76
CA GLU A 533 -11.33 -18.13 8.02
C GLU A 533 -11.91 -16.70 8.12
N GLY A 534 -11.12 -15.69 7.75
CA GLY A 534 -11.48 -14.27 7.88
C GLY A 534 -11.39 -13.73 9.30
N TYR A 535 -11.11 -14.58 10.29
CA TYR A 535 -10.87 -14.17 11.67
C TYR A 535 -9.96 -15.15 12.41
N GLU A 536 -9.42 -14.71 13.54
CA GLU A 536 -8.73 -15.57 14.51
C GLU A 536 -9.00 -15.07 15.94
N ILE A 537 -9.22 -15.99 16.87
CA ILE A 537 -9.39 -15.70 18.29
C ILE A 537 -8.10 -16.06 19.02
N GLU A 538 -7.43 -15.06 19.56
CA GLU A 538 -6.08 -15.16 20.13
C GLU A 538 -6.09 -14.73 21.60
N HIS A 539 -4.95 -14.93 22.28
CA HIS A 539 -4.70 -14.45 23.65
C HIS A 539 -5.79 -14.85 24.66
N ASP A 540 -6.16 -16.13 24.68
CA ASP A 540 -7.19 -16.70 25.56
C ASP A 540 -8.57 -16.05 25.40
N GLY A 541 -8.93 -15.69 24.16
CA GLY A 541 -10.21 -15.06 23.84
C GLY A 541 -10.29 -13.58 24.17
N LYS A 542 -9.14 -12.94 24.44
CA LYS A 542 -9.03 -11.50 24.74
C LYS A 542 -8.63 -10.64 23.56
N LEU A 543 -8.28 -11.26 22.44
CA LEU A 543 -8.01 -10.59 21.18
C LEU A 543 -8.72 -11.32 20.04
N ILE A 544 -9.36 -10.58 19.15
CA ILE A 544 -9.92 -11.11 17.91
C ILE A 544 -9.35 -10.33 16.75
N THR A 545 -8.73 -11.03 15.81
CA THR A 545 -8.37 -10.51 14.49
C THR A 545 -9.56 -10.74 13.55
N VAL A 546 -10.04 -9.71 12.86
CA VAL A 546 -11.10 -9.78 11.83
C VAL A 546 -10.63 -9.13 10.54
N PHE A 547 -10.82 -9.82 9.43
CA PHE A 547 -10.36 -9.43 8.09
C PHE A 547 -11.49 -9.59 7.07
N SER A 548 -11.80 -8.53 6.32
CA SER A 548 -13.03 -8.48 5.49
C SER A 548 -12.76 -8.49 3.98
N ALA A 549 -11.54 -8.80 3.54
CA ALA A 549 -11.17 -8.99 2.14
C ALA A 549 -11.04 -10.50 1.81
N PRO A 550 -12.12 -11.18 1.40
CA PRO A 550 -12.06 -12.59 1.02
C PRO A 550 -11.22 -12.77 -0.26
N ASN A 551 -10.58 -13.94 -0.40
CA ASN A 551 -9.65 -14.25 -1.49
C ASN A 551 -8.69 -13.09 -1.79
N TYR A 552 -8.03 -12.60 -0.74
CA TYR A 552 -7.25 -11.38 -0.78
C TYR A 552 -6.28 -11.37 -1.97
N CYS A 553 -6.27 -10.26 -2.71
CA CYS A 553 -5.48 -10.08 -3.94
C CYS A 553 -5.68 -11.18 -4.99
N ASP A 554 -6.86 -11.78 -5.07
CA ASP A 554 -7.24 -12.86 -6.00
C ASP A 554 -6.37 -14.13 -5.92
N GLN A 555 -5.62 -14.29 -4.81
CA GLN A 555 -4.58 -15.33 -4.70
C GLN A 555 -4.61 -16.10 -3.38
N MET A 556 -5.06 -15.48 -2.29
CA MET A 556 -4.94 -16.07 -0.95
C MET A 556 -5.97 -17.17 -0.67
N GLY A 557 -7.16 -17.12 -1.30
CA GLY A 557 -8.23 -18.09 -1.09
C GLY A 557 -8.87 -18.08 0.30
N ASN A 558 -8.54 -17.10 1.15
CA ASN A 558 -9.12 -16.93 2.49
C ASN A 558 -10.61 -16.54 2.42
N LYS A 559 -11.35 -16.78 3.50
CA LYS A 559 -12.66 -16.15 3.72
C LYS A 559 -12.49 -14.72 4.23
N GLY A 560 -13.56 -13.94 4.12
CA GLY A 560 -13.73 -12.69 4.85
C GLY A 560 -14.64 -12.92 6.06
N ALA A 561 -14.56 -12.05 7.06
CA ALA A 561 -15.49 -12.04 8.17
C ALA A 561 -15.85 -10.61 8.62
N PHE A 562 -16.96 -10.49 9.33
CA PHE A 562 -17.33 -9.32 10.12
C PHE A 562 -17.89 -9.78 11.47
N ILE A 563 -17.84 -8.92 12.48
CA ILE A 563 -18.30 -9.22 13.84
C ILE A 563 -19.54 -8.37 14.16
N ARG A 564 -20.62 -9.00 14.60
CA ARG A 564 -21.78 -8.31 15.17
C ARG A 564 -21.69 -8.33 16.69
N PHE A 565 -21.83 -7.17 17.30
CA PHE A 565 -21.98 -6.98 18.75
C PHE A 565 -23.41 -6.54 19.04
N GLU A 566 -24.06 -7.14 20.02
CA GLU A 566 -25.40 -6.75 20.48
C GLU A 566 -25.35 -6.34 21.95
N ALA A 567 -25.88 -5.18 22.29
CA ALA A 567 -25.91 -4.70 23.66
C ALA A 567 -27.11 -5.30 24.43
N PRO A 568 -26.96 -5.59 25.74
CA PRO A 568 -25.83 -5.22 26.60
C PRO A 568 -24.66 -6.22 26.61
N ASP A 569 -24.84 -7.44 26.10
CA ASP A 569 -23.89 -8.53 26.32
C ASP A 569 -22.57 -8.35 25.56
N LEU A 570 -22.59 -7.70 24.40
CA LEU A 570 -21.44 -7.44 23.52
C LEU A 570 -20.60 -8.70 23.25
N LYS A 571 -21.26 -9.86 23.19
CA LYS A 571 -20.61 -11.09 22.78
C LYS A 571 -20.33 -11.02 21.27
N PRO A 572 -19.10 -11.30 20.81
CA PRO A 572 -18.77 -11.26 19.40
C PRO A 572 -19.51 -12.38 18.66
N ASN A 573 -20.41 -12.02 17.75
CA ASN A 573 -21.02 -12.93 16.78
C ASN A 573 -20.32 -12.78 15.43
N ILE A 574 -19.41 -13.71 15.12
CA ILE A 574 -18.56 -13.66 13.94
C ILE A 574 -19.28 -14.33 12.76
N VAL A 575 -19.40 -13.63 11.65
CA VAL A 575 -20.01 -14.11 10.41
C VAL A 575 -18.96 -14.13 9.31
N THR A 576 -18.74 -15.30 8.71
CA THR A 576 -17.80 -15.49 7.60
C THR A 576 -18.49 -15.47 6.24
N PHE A 577 -17.81 -15.00 5.21
CA PHE A 577 -18.29 -14.97 3.83
C PHE A 577 -17.16 -15.24 2.84
N SER A 578 -17.52 -15.62 1.61
CA SER A 578 -16.57 -15.89 0.52
C SER A 578 -16.54 -14.74 -0.48
N SER A 579 -15.50 -14.70 -1.32
CA SER A 579 -15.33 -13.69 -2.36
C SER A 579 -16.39 -13.82 -3.44
N VAL A 580 -16.76 -12.70 -4.05
CA VAL A 580 -17.66 -12.65 -5.20
C VAL A 580 -16.94 -12.27 -6.50
N PRO A 581 -17.49 -12.61 -7.68
CA PRO A 581 -16.90 -12.18 -8.94
C PRO A 581 -16.82 -10.65 -9.09
N HIS A 582 -15.74 -10.17 -9.70
CA HIS A 582 -15.54 -8.78 -10.06
C HIS A 582 -15.02 -8.67 -11.52
N PRO A 583 -15.03 -7.46 -12.13
CA PRO A 583 -14.44 -7.24 -13.45
C PRO A 583 -12.96 -7.61 -13.51
N ASP A 584 -12.49 -7.94 -14.71
CA ASP A 584 -11.09 -8.34 -14.99
C ASP A 584 -10.13 -7.15 -14.93
N VAL A 585 -9.95 -6.60 -13.72
CA VAL A 585 -8.92 -5.62 -13.37
C VAL A 585 -8.07 -6.23 -12.29
N LYS A 586 -6.86 -6.67 -12.66
CA LYS A 586 -5.94 -7.35 -11.74
C LYS A 586 -5.66 -6.50 -10.49
N PRO A 587 -5.44 -7.12 -9.32
CA PRO A 587 -4.90 -6.42 -8.16
C PRO A 587 -3.61 -5.68 -8.52
N MET A 588 -3.37 -4.56 -7.82
CA MET A 588 -2.18 -3.72 -8.00
C MET A 588 -2.05 -3.15 -9.43
N ALA A 589 -3.14 -3.05 -10.20
CA ALA A 589 -3.09 -2.54 -11.58
C ALA A 589 -2.53 -1.11 -11.67
N TYR A 590 -2.79 -0.30 -10.63
CA TYR A 590 -2.38 1.10 -10.52
C TYR A 590 -1.16 1.31 -9.60
N ALA A 591 -0.62 0.23 -9.02
CA ALA A 591 0.53 0.28 -8.14
C ALA A 591 1.82 0.67 -8.86
N ASN A 592 2.86 0.95 -8.09
CA ASN A 592 4.16 1.28 -8.64
C ASN A 592 4.62 0.19 -9.62
N ASN A 593 4.95 0.58 -10.85
CA ASN A 593 5.39 -0.35 -11.90
C ASN A 593 6.52 -1.26 -11.45
N PHE A 594 7.40 -0.76 -10.57
CA PHE A 594 8.51 -1.55 -10.04
C PHE A 594 8.01 -2.63 -9.09
N LEU A 595 7.11 -2.32 -8.15
CA LEU A 595 6.57 -3.31 -7.22
C LEU A 595 5.76 -4.40 -7.93
N ARG A 596 5.01 -4.05 -8.99
CA ARG A 596 4.25 -5.01 -9.82
C ARG A 596 5.13 -6.06 -10.51
N MET A 597 6.45 -5.86 -10.56
CA MET A 597 7.38 -6.87 -11.07
C MET A 597 7.65 -8.00 -10.06
N PHE A 598 7.12 -7.89 -8.85
CA PHE A 598 7.31 -8.85 -7.74
C PHE A 598 6.01 -9.50 -7.25
N SER A 599 4.86 -9.02 -7.74
CA SER A 599 3.51 -9.50 -7.39
C SER A 599 3.21 -10.85 -8.05
#